data_AF-A0A1M5J9D1-F1
#
_entry.id   AF-A0A1M5J9D1-F1
#
_cell.length_a   1.000
_cell.length_b   1.000
_cell.length_c   1.000
_cell.angle_alpha   90.00
_cell.angle_beta   90.00
_cell.angle_gamma   90.00
#
_symmetry.space_group_name_H-M   'P 1'
#
loop_
_entity.id
_entity.type
_entity.pdbx_description
1 polymer ?
#
loop_
_entity_poly.entity_id
_entity_poly.type
_entity_poly.pdbx_seq_one_letter_code
_entity_poly.pdbx_strand_id
1 'polypeptide(L)' 'MAAVEAGLLEDEEVIISVRGRNTYVVMDLHKYTKFREYELEIALLEARADIEAGRYFDSSVNDHMQQISEEL' A
#
# COMPACT_ATOMS: atom_id res chain seq x y z
N MET A 1 10.00 -30.35 -0.11
CA MET A 1 9.30 -29.12 -0.55
C MET A 1 8.43 -28.66 0.61
N ALA A 2 8.49 -27.39 0.98
CA ALA A 2 7.71 -26.89 2.11
C ALA A 2 6.20 -26.86 1.75
N ALA A 3 5.31 -27.03 2.74
CA ALA A 3 3.86 -27.04 2.50
C ALA A 3 3.36 -25.75 1.81
N VAL A 4 4.00 -24.62 2.09
CA VAL A 4 3.71 -23.32 1.47
C VAL A 4 4.12 -23.29 0.00
N GLU A 5 5.29 -23.82 -0.34
CA GLU A 5 5.76 -23.90 -1.73
C GLU A 5 4.85 -24.80 -2.56
N ALA A 6 4.33 -25.89 -1.98
CA ALA A 6 3.38 -26.77 -2.66
C ALA A 6 2.04 -26.08 -2.94
N GLY A 7 1.52 -25.30 -1.98
CA GLY A 7 0.29 -24.53 -2.20
C GLY A 7 0.43 -23.48 -3.29
N LEU A 8 1.59 -22.81 -3.37
CA LEU A 8 1.86 -21.80 -4.40
C LEU A 8 2.08 -22.36 -5.83
N LEU A 9 2.14 -23.68 -6.01
CA LEU A 9 2.15 -24.30 -7.35
C LEU A 9 0.76 -24.36 -7.96
N GLU A 10 -0.28 -24.41 -7.13
CA GLU A 10 -1.68 -24.59 -7.56
C GLU A 10 -2.47 -23.29 -7.42
N ASP A 11 -2.19 -22.51 -6.38
CA ASP A 11 -2.86 -21.25 -6.06
C ASP A 11 -1.89 -20.07 -6.11
N GLU A 12 -2.39 -18.88 -6.49
CA GLU A 12 -1.57 -17.66 -6.49
C GLU A 12 -1.26 -17.14 -5.07
N GLU A 13 -2.00 -17.60 -4.06
CA GLU A 13 -1.91 -17.17 -2.67
C GLU A 13 -2.19 -18.33 -1.73
N VAL A 14 -1.49 -18.38 -0.60
CA VAL A 14 -1.74 -19.32 0.50
C VAL A 14 -2.12 -18.54 1.75
N ILE A 15 -3.27 -18.86 2.33
CA ILE A 15 -3.74 -18.25 3.58
C ILE A 15 -3.23 -19.05 4.78
N ILE A 16 -2.59 -18.37 5.72
CA ILE A 16 -2.19 -18.94 7.00
C ILE A 16 -3.20 -18.54 8.08
N SER A 17 -3.83 -19.54 8.69
CA SER A 17 -4.76 -19.36 9.80
C SER A 17 -4.09 -19.52 11.16
N VAL A 18 -4.37 -18.60 12.09
CA VAL A 18 -3.95 -18.67 13.49
C VAL A 18 -5.19 -18.73 14.38
N ARG A 19 -5.33 -19.78 15.20
CA ARG A 19 -6.52 -20.01 16.06
C ARG A 19 -7.84 -19.96 15.27
N GLY A 20 -7.85 -20.53 14.06
CA GLY A 20 -9.01 -20.59 13.18
C GLY A 20 -9.34 -19.29 12.45
N ARG A 21 -8.46 -18.28 12.49
CA ARG A 21 -8.64 -17.00 11.79
C ARG A 21 -7.61 -16.83 10.70
N ASN A 22 -8.04 -16.53 9.48
CA ASN A 22 -7.17 -16.09 8.39
C ASN A 22 -6.40 -14.85 8.87
N THR A 23 -5.07 -14.99 9.03
CA THR A 23 -4.25 -13.95 9.67
C THR A 23 -3.14 -13.45 8.76
N TYR A 24 -2.54 -14.35 7.97
CA TYR A 24 -1.50 -13.98 7.02
C TYR A 24 -1.81 -14.54 5.64
N VAL A 25 -1.26 -13.89 4.63
CA VAL A 25 -1.24 -14.38 3.26
C VAL A 25 0.21 -14.50 2.81
N VAL A 26 0.54 -15.58 2.12
CA VAL A 26 1.81 -15.76 1.42
C VAL A 26 1.51 -15.78 -0.07
N MET A 27 2.30 -15.05 -0.84
CA MET A 27 2.22 -14.97 -2.30
C MET A 27 3.62 -14.87 -2.87
N ASP A 28 3.74 -15.08 -4.18
CA ASP A 28 5.00 -14.83 -4.86
C ASP A 28 5.37 -13.34 -4.86
N LEU A 29 6.67 -13.06 -4.94
CA LEU A 29 7.17 -11.68 -4.85
C LEU A 29 6.74 -10.80 -6.03
N HIS A 30 6.51 -11.39 -7.20
CA HIS A 30 6.07 -10.65 -8.38
C HIS A 30 4.63 -10.15 -8.19
N LYS A 31 3.74 -11.00 -7.69
CA LYS A 31 2.37 -10.63 -7.32
C LYS A 31 2.34 -9.57 -6.21
N TYR A 32 3.13 -9.74 -5.16
CA TYR A 32 3.27 -8.72 -4.11
C TYR A 32 3.71 -7.36 -4.69
N THR A 33 4.70 -7.37 -5.57
CA THR A 33 5.21 -6.15 -6.23
C THR A 33 4.12 -5.47 -7.05
N LYS A 34 3.33 -6.24 -7.80
CA LYS A 34 2.22 -5.72 -8.60
C LYS A 34 1.14 -5.04 -7.75
N PHE A 35 0.80 -5.59 -6.58
CA PHE A 35 -0.14 -4.94 -5.66
C PHE A 35 0.41 -3.62 -5.12
N ARG A 36 1.70 -3.57 -4.77
CA ARG A 36 2.34 -2.32 -4.37
C ARG A 36 2.35 -1.28 -5.49
N GLU A 37 2.53 -1.70 -6.75
CA GLU A 37 2.44 -0.79 -7.91
C GLU A 37 1.02 -0.21 -8.06
N TYR A 38 -0.02 -1.01 -7.84
CA TYR A 38 -1.41 -0.52 -7.85
C TYR A 38 -1.70 0.48 -6.73
N GLU A 39 -1.18 0.25 -5.52
CA GLU A 39 -1.31 1.23 -4.42
C GLU A 39 -0.67 2.58 -4.79
N LEU A 40 0.50 2.55 -5.44
CA LEU A 40 1.17 3.77 -5.91
C LEU A 40 0.41 4.46 -7.04
N GLU A 41 -0.19 3.69 -7.96
CA GLU A 41 -1.02 4.24 -9.04
C GLU A 41 -2.27 4.93 -8.49
N ILE A 42 -2.92 4.34 -7.48
CA ILE A 42 -4.06 4.96 -6.79
C ILE A 42 -3.63 6.27 -6.12
N ALA A 43 -2.53 6.28 -5.37
CA ALA A 43 -2.02 7.51 -4.74
C ALA A 43 -1.71 8.62 -5.76
N LEU A 44 -1.21 8.25 -6.94
CA LEU A 44 -0.99 9.21 -8.04
C LEU A 44 -2.32 9.76 -8.59
N LEU A 45 -3.33 8.91 -8.77
CA LEU A 45 -4.65 9.33 -9.23
C LEU A 45 -5.33 10.26 -8.22
N GLU A 46 -5.24 9.94 -6.93
CA GLU A 46 -5.74 10.79 -5.84
C GLU A 46 -5.06 12.16 -5.83
N ALA A 47 -3.72 12.20 -5.90
CA ALA A 47 -2.98 13.45 -5.97
C ALA A 47 -3.35 14.31 -7.19
N ARG A 48 -3.57 13.68 -8.36
CA ARG A 48 -4.06 14.39 -9.56
C ARG A 48 -5.46 14.97 -9.35
N ALA A 49 -6.36 14.19 -8.76
CA ALA A 49 -7.71 14.64 -8.45
C ALA A 49 -7.71 15.78 -7.41
N ASP A 50 -6.78 15.79 -6.46
CA ASP A 50 -6.59 16.89 -5.51
C ASP A 50 -6.13 18.16 -6.22
N ILE A 51 -5.18 18.06 -7.15
CA ILE A 51 -4.73 19.20 -7.97
C ILE A 51 -5.90 19.76 -8.79
N GLU A 52 -6.64 18.91 -9.50
CA GLU A 52 -7.78 19.31 -10.34
C GLU A 52 -8.89 19.97 -9.51
N ALA A 53 -9.12 19.48 -8.29
CA ALA A 53 -10.12 20.03 -7.38
C ALA A 53 -9.62 21.22 -6.54
N GLY A 54 -8.37 21.65 -6.70
CA GLY A 54 -7.78 22.73 -5.91
C GLY A 54 -7.56 22.39 -4.43
N ARG A 55 -7.52 21.09 -4.07
CA ARG A 55 -7.27 20.59 -2.72
C ARG A 55 -5.77 20.52 -2.43
N TYR A 56 -5.06 21.63 -2.61
CA TYR A 56 -3.64 21.76 -2.27
C TYR A 56 -3.38 23.13 -1.67
N PHE A 57 -2.27 23.25 -0.94
CA PHE A 57 -1.81 24.51 -0.37
C PHE A 57 -0.59 25.00 -1.15
N ASP A 58 -0.66 26.23 -1.64
CA ASP A 58 0.50 26.95 -2.18
C ASP A 58 1.08 27.81 -1.07
N SER A 59 2.05 27.27 -0.34
CA SER A 59 2.70 27.91 0.80
C SER A 59 4.22 27.89 0.67
N SER A 60 4.91 28.83 1.32
CA SER A 60 6.36 28.76 1.38
C SER A 60 6.82 27.55 2.21
N VAL A 61 8.06 27.12 2.00
CA VAL A 61 8.67 26.06 2.83
C VAL A 61 8.65 26.46 4.31
N ASN A 62 8.87 27.73 4.64
CA ASN A 62 8.84 28.20 6.03
C ASN A 62 7.46 28.04 6.67
N ASP A 63 6.39 28.42 5.95
CA ASP A 63 5.02 28.29 6.46
C ASP A 63 4.65 26.83 6.70
N HIS A 64 5.07 25.95 5.78
CA HIS A 64 4.85 24.50 5.91
C HIS A 64 5.61 23.92 7.11
N MET A 65 6.85 24.33 7.34
CA MET A 65 7.64 23.89 8.50
C MET A 65 7.02 24.36 9.82
N GLN A 66 6.47 25.58 9.85
CA GLN A 66 5.76 26.08 11.02
C GLN A 66 4.50 25.24 11.31
N GLN A 67 3.68 24.96 10.30
CA GLN A 67 2.49 24.13 10.44
C GLN A 67 2.82 22.75 11.04
N ILE A 68 3.82 22.05 10.49
CA ILE A 68 4.24 20.73 10.99
C ILE A 68 4.67 20.81 12.45
N SER A 69 5.37 21.88 12.85
CA SER A 69 5.82 22.06 14.23
C SER A 69 4.69 22.33 15.22
N GLU A 70 3.55 22.84 14.75
CA GLU A 70 2.35 23.11 15.56
C GLU A 70 1.39 21.91 15.63
N GLU A 71 1.48 20.96 14.68
CA GLU A 71 0.67 19.72 14.65
C GLU A 71 1.29 18.54 15.44
N LEU A 72 2.55 18.65 15.87
CA LEU A 72 3.30 17.66 16.67
C LEU A 72 3.24 17.96 18.18
#